data_AF-A0A8T7E421-F1
#
_entry.id   AF-A0A8T7E421-F1
#
_cell.length_a   1.000
_cell.length_b   1.000
_cell.length_c   1.000
_cell.angle_alpha   90.00
_cell.angle_beta   90.00
_cell.angle_gamma   90.00
#
_symmetry.space_group_name_H-M   'P 1'
#
loop_
_entity.id
_entity.type
_entity.pdbx_description
1 polymer ?
#
loop_
_entity_poly.entity_id
_entity_poly.type
_entity_poly.pdbx_seq_one_letter_code
_entity_poly.pdbx_strand_id
1 'polypeptide(L)'
;MVAAAPAYAVEPLTASDLLAQCARHEADPASLETARCRSYLQGFMGGAFALRRARSGAPEKAKSTFTERAQRTRVGESRLGFGQDRDAGFCVPAELTLSEIVARLNRFALNQAKRPEMANALMMDFLRAEFACRKTD
;
A
#
# COMPACT_ATOMS: atom_id res chain seq x y z
N MET A 1 -34.82 -17.49 -15.64
CA MET A 1 -34.38 -16.38 -14.77
C MET A 1 -33.59 -16.97 -13.62
N VAL A 2 -32.26 -16.78 -13.58
CA VAL A 2 -31.45 -17.15 -12.41
C VAL A 2 -31.55 -16.00 -11.43
N ALA A 3 -32.17 -16.23 -10.27
CA ALA A 3 -32.18 -15.24 -9.19
C ALA A 3 -30.75 -15.07 -8.69
N ALA A 4 -30.22 -13.85 -8.78
CA ALA A 4 -28.97 -13.52 -8.12
C ALA A 4 -29.23 -13.60 -6.61
N ALA A 5 -28.58 -14.57 -5.94
CA ALA A 5 -28.56 -14.58 -4.48
C ALA A 5 -27.97 -13.24 -4.00
N PRO A 6 -28.51 -12.64 -2.92
CA PRO A 6 -27.87 -11.48 -2.33
C PRO A 6 -26.44 -11.86 -1.95
N ALA A 7 -25.47 -11.21 -2.60
CA ALA A 7 -24.08 -11.31 -2.21
C ALA A 7 -23.96 -10.65 -0.83
N TYR A 8 -23.68 -11.44 0.19
CA TYR A 8 -23.31 -10.90 1.50
C TYR A 8 -22.03 -10.08 1.29
N ALA A 9 -22.15 -8.77 1.46
CA ALA A 9 -21.03 -7.85 1.44
C ALA A 9 -19.98 -8.39 2.40
N VAL A 10 -18.74 -8.56 1.91
CA VAL A 10 -17.58 -8.99 2.69
C VAL A 10 -17.61 -8.26 4.04
N GLU A 11 -17.66 -9.02 5.14
CA GLU A 11 -17.68 -8.40 6.46
C GLU A 11 -16.46 -7.49 6.62
N PRO A 12 -16.65 -6.26 7.13
CA PRO A 12 -15.57 -5.31 7.24
C PRO A 12 -14.52 -5.83 8.23
N LEU A 13 -13.27 -6.01 7.76
CA LEU A 13 -12.17 -6.40 8.63
C LEU A 13 -11.81 -5.25 9.57
N THR A 14 -11.89 -5.50 10.87
CA THR A 14 -11.50 -4.52 11.89
C THR A 14 -9.98 -4.45 12.04
N ALA A 15 -9.49 -3.32 12.55
CA ALA A 15 -8.08 -3.14 12.87
C ALA A 15 -7.59 -4.16 13.91
N SER A 16 -8.43 -4.48 14.90
CA SER A 16 -8.10 -5.45 15.95
C SER A 16 -7.97 -6.86 15.38
N ASP A 17 -8.89 -7.28 14.51
CA ASP A 17 -8.85 -8.61 13.89
C ASP A 17 -7.65 -8.78 12.97
N LEU A 18 -7.33 -7.76 12.17
CA LEU A 18 -6.12 -7.77 11.35
C LEU A 18 -4.86 -7.94 12.21
N LEU A 19 -4.74 -7.18 13.29
CA LEU A 19 -3.56 -7.26 14.17
C LEU A 19 -3.48 -8.63 14.88
N ALA A 20 -4.61 -9.19 15.29
CA ALA A 20 -4.67 -10.53 15.85
C ALA A 20 -4.20 -11.59 14.83
N GLN A 21 -4.65 -11.47 13.58
CA GLN A 21 -4.22 -12.34 12.47
C GLN A 21 -2.71 -12.23 12.21
N CYS A 22 -2.18 -11.01 12.27
CA CYS A 22 -0.77 -10.73 12.01
C CYS A 22 0.16 -11.00 13.20
N ALA A 23 -0.36 -11.20 14.42
CA ALA A 23 0.44 -11.38 15.64
C ALA A 23 1.34 -12.62 15.58
N ARG A 24 0.93 -13.67 14.86
CA ARG A 24 1.67 -14.95 14.75
C ARG A 24 2.42 -15.12 13.43
N HIS A 25 2.55 -14.06 12.64
CA HIS A 25 3.09 -14.14 11.29
C HIS A 25 4.47 -14.82 11.20
N GLU A 26 5.36 -14.57 12.17
CA GLU A 26 6.70 -15.18 12.21
C GLU A 26 6.72 -16.54 12.92
N ALA A 27 5.87 -16.72 13.93
CA ALA A 27 5.87 -17.93 14.77
C ALA A 27 5.17 -19.12 14.10
N ASP A 28 4.17 -18.86 13.26
CA ASP A 28 3.41 -19.90 12.56
C ASP A 28 3.00 -19.43 11.15
N PRO A 29 3.93 -19.51 10.18
CA PRO A 29 3.69 -19.04 8.81
C PRO A 29 2.68 -19.89 8.03
N ALA A 30 2.37 -21.10 8.50
CA ALA A 30 1.43 -22.03 7.87
C ALA A 30 0.01 -21.92 8.44
N SER A 31 -0.17 -21.22 9.56
CA SER A 31 -1.50 -21.00 10.14
C SER A 31 -2.43 -20.24 9.20
N LEU A 32 -3.73 -20.53 9.33
CA LEU A 32 -4.79 -19.81 8.63
C LEU A 32 -4.78 -18.31 8.93
N GLU A 33 -4.47 -17.93 10.16
CA GLU A 33 -4.40 -16.52 10.58
C GLU A 33 -3.25 -15.78 9.88
N THR A 34 -2.07 -16.38 9.82
CA THR A 34 -0.96 -15.82 9.06
C THR A 34 -1.30 -15.74 7.57
N ALA A 35 -1.95 -16.76 6.99
CA ALA A 35 -2.40 -16.71 5.61
C ALA A 35 -3.38 -15.55 5.36
N ARG A 36 -4.36 -15.34 6.24
CA ARG A 36 -5.31 -14.21 6.17
C ARG A 36 -4.62 -12.85 6.26
N CYS A 37 -3.72 -12.67 7.24
CA CYS A 37 -2.91 -11.46 7.36
C CYS A 37 -2.14 -11.17 6.07
N ARG A 38 -1.43 -12.18 5.53
CA ARG A 38 -0.63 -12.04 4.31
C ARG A 38 -1.50 -11.66 3.11
N SER A 39 -2.60 -12.37 2.90
CA SER A 39 -3.53 -12.09 1.79
C SER A 39 -4.12 -10.69 1.90
N TYR A 40 -4.52 -10.26 3.09
CA TYR A 40 -5.02 -8.91 3.30
C TYR A 40 -3.97 -7.85 2.97
N LEU A 41 -2.77 -7.96 3.52
CA LEU A 41 -1.69 -6.98 3.30
C LEU A 41 -1.27 -6.92 1.83
N GLN A 42 -1.14 -8.07 1.16
CA GLN A 42 -0.83 -8.12 -0.26
C GLN A 42 -1.94 -7.48 -1.10
N GLY A 43 -3.20 -7.78 -0.81
CA GLY A 43 -4.35 -7.18 -1.49
C GLY A 43 -4.42 -5.67 -1.28
N PHE A 44 -4.24 -5.21 -0.04
CA PHE A 44 -4.25 -3.80 0.31
C PHE A 44 -3.10 -3.04 -0.38
N MET A 45 -1.87 -3.54 -0.28
CA MET A 45 -0.70 -2.94 -0.94
C MET A 45 -0.84 -2.92 -2.46
N GLY A 46 -1.30 -4.02 -3.06
CA GLY A 46 -1.55 -4.10 -4.49
C GLY A 46 -2.59 -3.07 -4.95
N GLY A 47 -3.69 -2.92 -4.22
CA GLY A 47 -4.73 -1.92 -4.48
C GLY A 47 -4.24 -0.49 -4.29
N ALA A 48 -3.48 -0.23 -3.21
CA ALA A 48 -2.90 1.07 -2.91
C ALA A 48 -1.91 1.51 -4.01
N PHE A 49 -1.08 0.60 -4.51
CA PHE A 49 -0.17 0.86 -5.63
C PHE A 49 -0.90 1.00 -6.98
N ALA A 50 -1.95 0.23 -7.22
CA ALA A 50 -2.78 0.39 -8.42
C ALA A 50 -3.45 1.76 -8.44
N LEU A 51 -3.99 2.21 -7.31
CA LEU A 51 -4.56 3.54 -7.15
C LEU A 51 -3.50 4.64 -7.35
N ARG A 52 -2.28 4.44 -6.82
CA ARG A 52 -1.14 5.33 -7.10
C ARG A 52 -0.88 5.45 -8.60
N ARG A 53 -0.78 4.33 -9.33
CA ARG A 53 -0.55 4.32 -10.79
C ARG A 53 -1.67 5.02 -11.56
N ALA A 54 -2.93 4.81 -11.16
CA ALA A 54 -4.07 5.45 -11.79
C ALA A 54 -4.06 6.97 -11.59
N ARG A 55 -3.68 7.45 -10.39
CA ARG A 55 -3.60 8.88 -10.05
C ARG A 55 -2.39 9.58 -10.66
N SER A 56 -1.25 8.90 -10.73
CA SER A 56 -0.03 9.46 -11.31
C SER A 56 -0.11 9.60 -12.84
N GLY A 57 -1.23 9.22 -13.48
CA GLY A 57 -1.42 9.39 -14.92
C GLY A 57 -0.34 8.72 -15.76
N ALA A 58 0.34 7.69 -15.23
CA ALA A 58 1.40 6.97 -15.89
C ALA A 58 0.80 5.76 -16.64
N PRO A 59 0.35 5.90 -17.89
CA PRO A 59 0.07 4.73 -18.69
C PRO A 59 1.39 3.98 -18.92
N GLU A 60 1.32 2.65 -18.96
CA GLU A 60 2.31 1.75 -19.57
C GLU A 60 2.55 2.03 -21.08
N LYS A 61 2.16 3.20 -21.59
CA LYS A 61 2.52 3.60 -22.94
C LYS A 61 4.00 3.94 -22.90
N ALA A 62 4.80 3.04 -23.49
CA ALA A 62 6.15 3.30 -23.94
C ALA A 62 6.28 4.78 -24.29
N LYS A 63 7.02 5.53 -23.46
CA LYS A 63 7.24 6.96 -23.69
C LYS A 63 7.71 7.09 -25.14
N SER A 64 6.96 7.80 -25.98
CA SER A 64 7.40 7.97 -27.36
C SER A 64 8.74 8.69 -27.35
N THR A 65 9.61 8.40 -28.33
CA THR A 65 10.93 9.04 -28.46
C THR A 65 10.84 10.58 -28.50
N PHE A 66 9.68 11.12 -28.87
CA PHE A 66 9.38 12.55 -28.80
C PHE A 66 9.22 13.06 -27.36
N THR A 67 8.44 12.37 -26.52
CA THR A 67 8.25 12.74 -25.10
C THR A 67 9.56 12.63 -24.31
N GLU A 68 10.37 11.62 -24.62
CA GLU A 68 11.70 11.45 -24.02
C GLU A 68 12.67 12.57 -24.41
N ARG A 69 12.71 12.96 -25.69
CA ARG A 69 13.50 14.11 -26.16
C ARG A 69 13.04 15.43 -25.54
N ALA A 70 11.73 15.64 -25.42
CA ALA A 70 11.16 16.83 -24.80
C ALA A 70 11.48 16.92 -23.30
N GLN A 71 11.43 15.79 -22.57
CA GLN A 71 11.84 15.73 -21.16
C GLN A 71 13.32 16.05 -20.99
N ARG A 72 14.18 15.55 -21.90
CA ARG A 72 15.62 15.78 -21.87
C ARG A 72 16.03 17.23 -22.13
N THR A 73 15.28 17.95 -22.97
CA THR A 73 15.59 19.35 -23.34
C THR A 73 14.93 20.42 -22.48
N ARG A 74 13.78 20.12 -21.85
CA ARG A 74 13.04 21.12 -21.04
C ARG A 74 13.11 20.93 -19.53
N VAL A 75 13.38 19.72 -19.03
CA VAL A 75 13.13 19.40 -17.61
C VAL A 75 14.42 19.19 -16.79
N GLY A 76 15.58 19.02 -17.45
CA GLY A 76 16.87 18.79 -16.79
C GLY A 76 16.96 17.40 -16.14
N GLU A 77 18.14 16.77 -16.19
CA GLU A 77 18.35 15.39 -15.73
C GLU A 77 18.00 15.15 -14.25
N SER A 78 17.96 16.21 -13.42
CA SER A 78 17.64 16.10 -11.98
C SER A 78 16.18 15.75 -11.65
N ARG A 79 15.26 15.72 -12.63
CA ARG A 79 13.83 15.42 -12.38
C ARG A 79 13.35 14.06 -12.90
N LEU A 80 14.23 13.29 -13.56
CA LEU A 80 13.86 12.00 -14.17
C LEU A 80 13.70 10.86 -13.16
N GLY A 81 14.18 11.00 -11.91
CA GLY A 81 14.12 9.95 -10.89
C GLY A 81 12.87 9.94 -10.01
N PHE A 82 12.13 11.05 -9.90
CA PHE A 82 11.09 11.20 -8.86
C PHE A 82 9.85 12.01 -9.29
N GLY A 83 9.57 12.05 -10.59
CA GLY A 83 8.40 12.75 -11.13
C GLY A 83 7.15 11.86 -11.13
N GLN A 84 6.22 12.13 -10.20
CA GLN A 84 4.80 11.71 -10.11
C GLN A 84 4.39 10.87 -8.88
N ASP A 85 5.24 10.75 -7.86
CA ASP A 85 4.95 9.97 -6.63
C ASP A 85 4.22 10.71 -5.50
N ARG A 86 3.68 11.91 -5.75
CA ARG A 86 3.16 12.78 -4.68
C ARG A 86 1.70 12.55 -4.28
N ASP A 87 0.90 11.84 -5.08
CA ASP A 87 -0.58 11.86 -4.93
C ASP A 87 -1.19 10.70 -4.10
N ALA A 88 -0.35 9.80 -3.56
CA ALA A 88 -0.79 8.75 -2.63
C ALA A 88 -0.57 9.12 -1.15
N GLY A 89 0.29 10.10 -0.86
CA GLY A 89 0.64 10.54 0.49
C GLY A 89 1.63 9.63 1.24
N PHE A 90 2.22 8.64 0.58
CA PHE A 90 3.26 7.74 1.11
C PHE A 90 4.12 7.15 -0.02
N CYS A 91 5.35 6.75 0.30
CA CYS A 91 6.38 6.24 -0.62
C CYS A 91 7.01 4.97 -0.04
N VAL A 92 6.45 3.81 -0.37
CA VAL A 92 6.97 2.51 0.08
C VAL A 92 8.16 2.08 -0.79
N PRO A 93 9.31 1.69 -0.21
CA PRO A 93 10.45 1.14 -0.94
C PRO A 93 10.09 -0.14 -1.71
N ALA A 94 10.74 -0.40 -2.85
CA ALA A 94 10.45 -1.56 -3.68
C ALA A 94 10.94 -2.88 -3.06
N GLU A 95 11.93 -2.80 -2.17
CA GLU A 95 12.66 -3.92 -1.59
C GLU A 95 12.07 -4.41 -0.26
N LEU A 96 10.95 -3.81 0.19
CA LEU A 96 10.38 -4.10 1.50
C LEU A 96 9.65 -5.46 1.50
N THR A 97 10.06 -6.35 2.41
CA THR A 97 9.44 -7.67 2.56
C THR A 97 8.13 -7.60 3.34
N LEU A 98 7.26 -8.60 3.13
CA LEU A 98 5.99 -8.68 3.85
C LEU A 98 6.19 -8.84 5.38
N SER A 99 7.21 -9.60 5.80
CA SER A 99 7.56 -9.75 7.22
C SER A 99 7.97 -8.42 7.84
N GLU A 100 8.76 -7.61 7.15
CA GLU A 100 9.14 -6.27 7.63
C GLU A 100 7.93 -5.34 7.76
N ILE A 101 6.98 -5.42 6.81
CA ILE A 101 5.73 -4.67 6.87
C ILE A 101 4.92 -5.08 8.10
N VAL A 102 4.74 -6.38 8.33
CA VAL A 102 4.01 -6.89 9.49
C VAL A 102 4.66 -6.44 10.80
N ALA A 103 5.99 -6.57 10.89
CA ALA A 103 6.73 -6.17 12.07
C ALA A 103 6.59 -4.66 12.35
N ARG A 104 6.67 -3.81 11.32
CA ARG A 104 6.47 -2.36 11.44
C ARG A 104 5.03 -2.02 11.78
N LEU A 105 4.05 -2.67 11.16
CA LEU A 105 2.62 -2.47 11.42
C LEU A 105 2.27 -2.79 12.88
N ASN A 106 2.77 -3.91 13.41
CA ASN A 106 2.56 -4.27 14.81
C ASN A 106 3.16 -3.24 15.76
N ARG A 107 4.39 -2.78 15.50
CA ARG A 107 5.01 -1.71 16.31
C ARG A 107 4.24 -0.40 16.24
N PHE A 108 3.84 0.01 15.04
CA PHE A 108 3.03 1.20 14.82
C PHE A 108 1.72 1.12 15.61
N ALA A 109 1.01 0.00 15.54
CA ALA A 109 -0.25 -0.20 16.25
C ALA A 109 -0.11 -0.19 17.77
N LEU A 110 1.00 -0.70 18.32
CA LEU A 110 1.30 -0.65 19.76
C LEU A 110 1.55 0.78 20.25
N ASN A 111 2.09 1.65 19.39
CA ASN A 111 2.42 3.03 19.74
C ASN A 111 1.25 4.01 19.55
N GLN A 112 0.09 3.54 19.08
CA GLN A 112 -1.08 4.38 18.88
C GLN A 112 -2.00 4.41 20.11
N ALA A 113 -2.19 5.62 20.66
CA ALA A 113 -3.13 5.85 21.77
C ALA A 113 -4.59 5.60 21.36
N LYS A 114 -4.94 5.88 20.10
CA LYS A 114 -6.25 5.58 19.52
C LYS A 114 -6.05 5.00 18.14
N ARG A 115 -6.62 3.82 17.91
CA ARG A 115 -6.59 3.15 16.60
C ARG A 115 -7.91 3.37 15.88
N PRO A 116 -7.90 3.50 14.54
CA PRO A 116 -9.14 3.45 13.78
C PRO A 116 -9.79 2.07 13.94
N GLU A 117 -11.11 2.03 13.83
CA GLU A 117 -11.89 0.79 13.94
C GLU A 117 -11.60 -0.17 12.78
N MET A 118 -11.42 0.38 11.59
CA MET A 118 -11.31 -0.38 10.34
C MET A 118 -9.85 -0.64 9.94
N ALA A 119 -9.58 -1.85 9.44
CA ALA A 119 -8.24 -2.26 9.02
C ALA A 119 -7.67 -1.39 7.88
N ASN A 120 -8.52 -0.96 6.94
CA ASN A 120 -8.08 -0.13 5.82
C ASN A 120 -7.62 1.26 6.28
N ALA A 121 -8.32 1.85 7.25
CA ALA A 121 -7.94 3.13 7.85
C ALA A 121 -6.63 2.98 8.64
N LEU A 122 -6.47 1.90 9.42
CA LEU A 122 -5.22 1.60 10.12
C LEU A 122 -4.05 1.53 9.14
N MET A 123 -4.22 0.80 8.03
CA MET A 123 -3.19 0.65 7.01
C MET A 123 -2.84 1.97 6.33
N MET A 124 -3.81 2.83 6.04
CA MET A 124 -3.53 4.15 5.47
C MET A 124 -2.75 5.04 6.43
N ASP A 125 -3.11 5.05 7.71
CA ASP A 125 -2.40 5.81 8.74
C ASP A 125 -0.98 5.29 8.95
N PHE A 126 -0.83 3.96 9.00
CA PHE A 126 0.46 3.28 9.03
C PHE A 126 1.35 3.68 7.85
N LEU A 127 0.84 3.60 6.62
CA LEU A 127 1.64 3.88 5.43
C LEU A 127 2.10 5.35 5.38
N ARG A 128 1.24 6.28 5.78
CA ARG A 128 1.57 7.71 5.82
C ARG A 128 2.60 8.03 6.90
N ALA A 129 2.50 7.40 8.06
CA ALA A 129 3.42 7.63 9.16
C ALA A 129 4.81 7.02 8.91
N GLU A 130 4.87 5.77 8.46
CA GLU A 130 6.12 5.01 8.32
C GLU A 130 6.84 5.27 6.99
N PHE A 131 6.11 5.68 5.96
CA PHE A 131 6.65 5.85 4.61
C PHE A 131 6.38 7.25 4.06
N ALA A 132 6.54 8.29 4.88
CA ALA A 132 6.42 9.67 4.41
C ALA A 132 7.40 9.93 3.25
N CYS A 133 6.88 10.43 2.12
CA CYS A 133 7.71 10.77 0.97
C CYS A 133 8.68 11.89 1.32
N ARG A 134 9.98 11.71 1.01
CA ARG A 134 10.96 12.80 1.14
C ARG A 134 10.60 13.93 0.19
N LYS A 135 10.54 15.16 0.71
CA LYS A 135 10.53 16.37 -0.11
C LYS A 135 11.96 16.58 -0.59
N THR A 136 12.21 16.41 -1.88
CA THR A 136 13.42 16.93 -2.50
C THR A 136 13.27 18.45 -2.60
N ASP A 137 14.12 19.17 -1.88
CA ASP A 137 14.37 20.61 -2.07
C ASP A 137 15.05 20.87 -3.43
#